data_AF-A0A6V7M139-F1
#
_entry.id   AF-A0A6V7M139-F1
#
_cell.length_a   1.000
_cell.length_b   1.000
_cell.length_c   1.000
_cell.angle_alpha   90.00
_cell.angle_beta   90.00
_cell.angle_gamma   90.00
#
_symmetry.space_group_name_H-M   'P 1'
#
loop_
_entity.id
_entity.type
_entity.pdbx_description
1 polymer ?
#
loop_
_entity_poly.entity_id
_entity_poly.type
_entity_poly.pdbx_seq_one_letter_code
_entity_poly.pdbx_strand_id
1 'polypeptide(L)'
;LVVTGIARLSASQKKPPPVTAQQIVKITNYLLSRRSVQTPKGVVKLLEALRILANNEFNKPVCITLAEGKNVVSVQQPLVKVKVCDILGNPLVMVPTVVANSATRVGDDVVVLSKQSLKPSTDD
;
A
#
# COMPACT_ATOMS: atom_id res chain seq x y z
N LEU A 1 -9.10 -12.61 12.87
CA LEU A 1 -9.35 -11.23 13.38
C LEU A 1 -10.77 -10.81 12.96
N VAL A 2 -11.37 -9.77 13.54
CA VAL A 2 -12.76 -9.36 13.17
C VAL A 2 -12.87 -9.04 11.67
N VAL A 3 -11.85 -8.39 11.10
CA VAL A 3 -11.78 -8.09 9.66
C VAL A 3 -11.87 -9.33 8.77
N THR A 4 -11.30 -10.46 9.21
CA THR A 4 -11.38 -11.76 8.54
C THR A 4 -12.82 -12.23 8.41
N GLY A 5 -13.60 -12.10 9.49
CA GLY A 5 -15.01 -12.50 9.53
C GLY A 5 -15.89 -11.60 8.66
N ILE A 6 -15.70 -10.28 8.75
CA ILE A 6 -16.42 -9.30 7.92
C ILE A 6 -16.18 -9.59 6.44
N ALA A 7 -14.91 -9.75 6.03
CA ALA A 7 -14.56 -9.99 4.64
C ALA A 7 -15.11 -11.33 4.11
N ARG A 8 -15.03 -12.42 4.90
CA ARG A 8 -15.60 -13.72 4.53
C ARG A 8 -17.12 -13.70 4.41
N LEU A 9 -17.82 -13.05 5.35
CA LEU A 9 -19.27 -12.92 5.30
C LEU A 9 -19.71 -12.12 4.08
N SER A 10 -18.98 -11.05 3.76
CA SER A 10 -19.23 -10.19 2.60
C SER A 10 -19.03 -10.95 1.29
N ALA A 11 -17.95 -11.73 1.18
CA ALA A 11 -17.71 -12.62 0.04
C ALA A 11 -18.80 -13.69 -0.08
N SER A 12 -19.18 -14.34 1.02
CA SER A 12 -20.24 -15.35 1.02
C SER A 12 -21.61 -14.79 0.61
N GLN A 13 -21.91 -13.55 0.98
CA GLN A 13 -23.16 -12.89 0.62
C GLN A 13 -23.08 -12.15 -0.73
N LYS A 14 -21.90 -12.12 -1.37
CA LYS A 14 -21.60 -11.31 -2.56
C LYS A 14 -22.01 -9.83 -2.41
N LYS A 15 -21.89 -9.31 -1.19
CA LYS A 15 -22.22 -7.92 -0.84
C LYS A 15 -20.97 -7.22 -0.33
N PRO A 16 -20.79 -5.93 -0.66
CA PRO A 16 -19.66 -5.18 -0.14
C PRO A 16 -19.71 -5.16 1.39
N PRO A 17 -18.54 -5.24 2.05
CA PRO A 17 -18.48 -5.19 3.50
C PRO A 17 -19.02 -3.84 4.01
N PRO A 18 -19.65 -3.81 5.20
CA PRO A 18 -20.14 -2.57 5.82
C PRO A 18 -18.99 -1.74 6.44
N VAL A 19 -17.89 -1.60 5.70
CA VAL A 19 -16.71 -0.80 6.03
C VAL A 19 -16.28 -0.06 4.77
N THR A 20 -16.00 1.22 4.92
CA THR A 20 -15.60 2.08 3.81
C THR A 20 -14.18 1.75 3.33
N ALA A 21 -13.84 2.13 2.10
CA ALA A 21 -12.49 1.97 1.56
C ALA A 21 -11.41 2.59 2.48
N GLN A 22 -11.68 3.77 3.03
CA GLN A 22 -10.75 4.44 3.95
C GLN A 22 -10.58 3.68 5.27
N GLN A 23 -11.65 3.08 5.80
CA GLN A 23 -11.56 2.25 7.00
C GLN A 23 -10.74 0.99 6.73
N ILE A 24 -10.90 0.37 5.56
CA ILE A 24 -10.08 -0.77 5.13
C ILE A 24 -8.60 -0.39 5.09
N VAL A 25 -8.25 0.76 4.50
CA VAL A 25 -6.86 1.26 4.49
C VAL A 25 -6.33 1.47 5.91
N LYS A 26 -7.11 2.08 6.82
CA LYS A 26 -6.70 2.27 8.22
C LYS A 26 -6.47 0.94 8.95
N ILE A 27 -7.34 -0.04 8.75
CA ILE A 27 -7.21 -1.37 9.35
C ILE A 27 -5.96 -2.07 8.80
N THR A 28 -5.74 -2.03 7.48
CA THR A 28 -4.55 -2.60 6.83
C THR A 28 -3.27 -1.97 7.39
N ASN A 29 -3.19 -0.65 7.47
CA ASN A 29 -2.05 0.07 8.03
C ASN A 29 -1.80 -0.32 9.50
N TYR A 30 -2.87 -0.41 10.30
CA TYR A 30 -2.77 -0.87 11.68
C TYR A 30 -2.19 -2.30 11.76
N LEU A 31 -2.65 -3.23 10.93
CA LEU A 31 -2.14 -4.60 10.89
C LEU A 31 -0.67 -4.65 10.46
N LEU A 32 -0.27 -3.86 9.45
CA LEU A 32 1.11 -3.77 8.98
C LEU A 32 2.06 -3.10 10.00
N SER A 33 1.56 -2.18 10.82
CA SER A 33 2.36 -1.52 11.87
C SER A 33 2.69 -2.41 13.07
N ARG A 34 2.10 -3.59 13.18
CA ARG A 34 2.33 -4.50 14.31
C ARG A 34 3.73 -5.10 14.23
N ARG A 35 4.64 -4.58 15.06
CA ARG A 35 6.04 -5.01 15.13
C ARG A 35 6.26 -6.39 15.75
N SER A 36 5.33 -6.87 16.58
CA SER A 36 5.48 -8.16 17.25
C SER A 36 4.13 -8.87 17.41
N VAL A 37 4.14 -10.16 17.15
CA VAL A 37 3.06 -11.08 17.50
C VAL A 37 3.67 -12.21 18.31
N GLN A 38 3.33 -12.30 19.59
CA GLN A 38 4.05 -13.15 20.55
C GLN A 38 3.72 -14.64 20.44
N THR A 39 2.68 -15.02 19.69
CA THR A 39 2.24 -16.43 19.58
C THR A 39 2.19 -16.89 18.13
N PRO A 40 2.57 -18.15 17.82
CA PRO A 40 2.46 -18.71 16.48
C PRO A 40 1.03 -18.62 15.92
N LYS A 41 0.03 -18.91 16.76
CA LYS A 41 -1.40 -18.77 16.41
C LYS A 41 -1.76 -17.33 16.04
N GLY A 42 -1.16 -16.35 16.69
CA GLY A 42 -1.33 -14.94 16.36
C GLY A 42 -0.76 -14.59 14.99
N VAL A 43 0.44 -15.09 14.67
CA VAL A 43 1.11 -14.86 13.37
C VAL A 43 0.23 -15.39 12.24
N VAL A 44 -0.26 -16.62 12.37
CA VAL A 44 -1.17 -17.24 11.38
C VAL A 44 -2.42 -16.39 11.18
N LYS A 45 -3.06 -15.92 12.27
CA LYS A 45 -4.26 -15.06 12.20
C LYS A 45 -3.98 -13.69 11.56
N LEU A 46 -2.78 -13.13 11.76
CA LEU A 46 -2.37 -11.87 11.15
C LEU A 46 -2.16 -12.06 9.65
N LEU A 47 -1.39 -13.08 9.26
CA LEU A 47 -1.12 -13.40 7.86
C LEU A 47 -2.40 -13.74 7.09
N GLU A 48 -3.31 -14.50 7.71
CA GLU A 48 -4.62 -14.80 7.16
C GLU A 48 -5.43 -13.52 6.89
N ALA A 49 -5.44 -12.58 7.84
CA ALA A 49 -6.14 -11.31 7.65
C ALA A 49 -5.53 -10.46 6.54
N LEU A 50 -4.20 -10.35 6.46
CA LEU A 50 -3.52 -9.63 5.39
C LEU A 50 -3.79 -10.29 4.03
N ARG A 51 -3.74 -11.61 3.94
CA ARG A 51 -4.04 -12.34 2.69
C ARG A 51 -5.47 -12.11 2.21
N ILE A 52 -6.44 -12.08 3.12
CA ILE A 52 -7.84 -11.79 2.76
C ILE A 52 -7.99 -10.35 2.29
N LEU A 53 -7.31 -9.39 2.94
CA LEU A 53 -7.35 -7.98 2.54
C LEU A 53 -6.70 -7.76 1.17
N ALA A 54 -5.62 -8.48 0.85
CA ALA A 54 -4.94 -8.40 -0.44
C ALA A 54 -5.81 -8.92 -1.59
N ASN A 55 -6.58 -9.98 -1.32
CA ASN A 55 -7.37 -10.69 -2.32
C ASN A 55 -8.86 -10.36 -2.25
N ASN A 56 -9.27 -9.31 -1.52
CA ASN A 56 -10.67 -8.95 -1.38
C ASN A 56 -11.22 -8.42 -2.72
N GLU A 57 -12.38 -8.94 -3.16
CA GLU A 57 -13.00 -8.54 -4.43
C GLU A 57 -13.58 -7.12 -4.42
N PHE A 58 -13.97 -6.62 -3.24
CA PHE A 58 -14.64 -5.32 -3.12
C PHE A 58 -13.64 -4.16 -3.03
N ASN A 59 -12.58 -4.32 -2.25
CA ASN A 59 -11.62 -3.26 -1.98
C ASN A 59 -10.23 -3.86 -1.79
N LYS A 60 -9.35 -3.68 -2.78
CA LYS A 60 -7.95 -4.06 -2.74
C LYS A 60 -7.09 -2.86 -2.35
N PRO A 61 -6.48 -2.82 -1.16
CA PRO A 61 -5.58 -1.74 -0.80
C PRO A 61 -4.32 -1.80 -1.66
N VAL A 62 -3.87 -0.64 -2.13
CA VAL A 62 -2.63 -0.48 -2.89
C VAL A 62 -1.56 0.15 -2.01
N CYS A 63 -0.35 -0.39 -2.08
CA CYS A 63 0.83 0.14 -1.42
C CYS A 63 1.67 0.94 -2.40
N ILE A 64 2.13 2.11 -1.94
CA ILE A 64 3.08 2.95 -2.67
C ILE A 64 4.27 3.15 -1.74
N THR A 65 5.46 2.76 -2.19
CA THR A 65 6.72 2.91 -1.45
C THR A 65 7.80 3.46 -2.36
N LEU A 66 8.88 4.00 -1.77
CA LEU A 66 10.09 4.31 -2.52
C LEU A 66 10.77 3.00 -2.94
N ALA A 67 11.22 2.90 -4.18
CA ALA A 67 11.78 1.66 -4.72
C ALA A 67 13.07 1.22 -3.99
N GLU A 68 13.93 2.16 -3.59
CA GLU A 68 15.24 1.85 -2.99
C GLU A 68 15.39 2.29 -1.52
N GLY A 69 14.30 2.41 -0.76
CA GLY A 69 14.34 2.73 0.69
C GLY A 69 14.87 4.12 1.07
N LYS A 70 15.67 4.77 0.21
CA LYS A 70 16.17 6.14 0.26
C LYS A 70 16.37 6.64 -1.18
N ASN A 71 15.46 7.46 -1.68
CA ASN A 71 15.68 8.18 -2.93
C ASN A 71 16.31 9.53 -2.61
N VAL A 72 17.64 9.61 -2.61
CA VAL A 72 18.35 10.89 -2.59
C VAL A 72 18.43 11.40 -4.03
N VAL A 73 17.73 12.49 -4.32
CA VAL A 73 17.85 13.15 -5.61
C VAL A 73 19.20 13.87 -5.64
N SER A 74 20.09 13.43 -6.51
CA SER A 74 21.42 14.03 -6.70
C SER A 74 21.69 14.25 -8.18
N VAL A 75 22.81 14.92 -8.49
CA VAL A 75 23.27 15.08 -9.88
C VAL A 75 23.55 13.71 -10.52
N GLN A 76 24.00 12.74 -9.73
CA GLN A 76 24.26 11.37 -10.21
C GLN A 76 22.98 10.53 -10.35
N GLN A 77 21.95 10.79 -9.54
CA GLN A 77 20.66 10.09 -9.58
C GLN A 77 19.51 11.10 -9.57
N PRO A 78 19.16 11.68 -10.74
CA PRO A 78 18.13 12.72 -10.83
C PRO A 78 16.70 12.15 -10.79
N LEU A 79 16.54 10.82 -10.85
CA LEU A 79 15.25 10.15 -10.96
C LEU A 79 14.75 9.64 -9.61
N VAL A 80 13.45 9.83 -9.36
CA VAL A 80 12.74 9.26 -8.21
C VAL A 80 11.92 8.07 -8.70
N LYS A 81 12.24 6.87 -8.21
CA LYS A 81 11.48 5.64 -8.48
C LYS A 81 10.55 5.32 -7.32
N VAL A 82 9.27 5.10 -7.61
CA VAL A 82 8.29 4.62 -6.63
C VAL A 82 7.81 3.24 -7.07
N LYS A 83 7.71 2.33 -6.10
CA LYS A 83 7.16 1.00 -6.30
C LYS A 83 5.68 1.02 -5.92
N VAL A 84 4.85 0.52 -6.82
CA VAL A 84 3.40 0.38 -6.62
C VAL A 84 3.08 -1.11 -6.63
N CYS A 85 2.57 -1.62 -5.50
CA CYS A 85 2.30 -3.04 -5.33
C CYS A 85 1.05 -3.28 -4.49
N ASP A 86 0.62 -4.53 -4.40
CA ASP A 86 -0.34 -4.93 -3.38
C ASP A 86 0.30 -4.91 -1.97
N ILE A 87 -0.52 -5.15 -0.95
CA ILE A 87 -0.05 -5.17 0.45
C ILE A 87 0.89 -6.33 0.80
N LEU A 88 1.06 -7.30 -0.12
CA LEU A 88 1.99 -8.42 0.01
C LEU A 88 3.25 -8.25 -0.86
N GLY A 89 3.36 -7.14 -1.60
CA GLY A 89 4.50 -6.85 -2.48
C GLY A 89 4.37 -7.40 -3.91
N ASN A 90 3.24 -8.00 -4.27
CA ASN A 90 3.00 -8.50 -5.63
C ASN A 90 2.68 -7.35 -6.60
N PRO A 91 2.99 -7.51 -7.90
CA PRO A 91 2.61 -6.54 -8.92
C PRO A 91 1.09 -6.43 -9.05
N LEU A 92 0.62 -5.23 -9.37
CA LEU A 92 -0.79 -5.00 -9.67
C LEU A 92 -1.10 -5.40 -11.11
N VAL A 93 -2.28 -6.00 -11.34
CA VAL A 93 -2.75 -6.35 -12.69
C VAL A 93 -2.93 -5.11 -13.57
N MET A 94 -3.29 -3.98 -12.96
CA MET A 94 -3.40 -2.69 -13.64
C MET A 94 -2.68 -1.64 -12.79
N VAL A 95 -1.68 -0.99 -13.36
CA VAL A 95 -0.93 0.07 -12.67
C VAL A 95 -1.77 1.35 -12.67
N PRO A 96 -2.15 1.88 -11.48
CA PRO A 96 -2.91 3.11 -11.40
C PRO A 96 -2.05 4.32 -11.80
N THR A 97 -2.69 5.39 -12.26
CA THR A 97 -2.00 6.67 -12.49
C THR A 97 -1.50 7.22 -11.17
N VAL A 98 -0.18 7.41 -11.05
CA VAL A 98 0.45 7.98 -9.87
C VAL A 98 0.85 9.43 -10.15
N VAL A 99 0.35 10.34 -9.33
CA VAL A 99 0.68 11.76 -9.38
C VAL A 99 1.42 12.15 -8.10
N ALA A 100 2.61 12.70 -8.27
CA ALA A 100 3.36 13.30 -7.18
C ALA A 100 2.83 14.71 -6.92
N ASN A 101 2.17 14.90 -5.77
CA ASN A 101 1.56 16.19 -5.42
C ASN A 101 2.61 17.28 -5.19
N SER A 102 3.64 16.98 -4.42
CA SER A 102 4.73 17.90 -4.09
C SER A 102 5.98 17.13 -3.68
N ALA A 103 7.16 17.67 -4.01
CA ALA A 103 8.43 17.30 -3.38
C ALA A 103 9.14 18.57 -2.91
N THR A 104 9.64 18.55 -1.67
CA THR A 104 10.35 19.69 -1.07
C THR A 104 11.80 19.33 -0.76
N ARG A 105 12.68 20.34 -0.83
CA ARG A 105 14.07 20.19 -0.38
C ARG A 105 14.09 20.18 1.15
N VAL A 106 14.65 19.13 1.74
CA VAL A 106 14.68 18.88 3.20
C VAL A 106 15.25 20.05 4.04
N GLY A 107 16.12 20.90 3.46
CA GLY A 107 16.72 22.03 4.18
C GLY A 107 15.85 23.28 4.30
N ASP A 108 15.14 23.65 3.23
CA ASP A 108 14.52 24.99 3.10
C ASP A 108 13.03 24.92 2.69
N ASP A 109 12.46 23.72 2.64
CA ASP A 109 11.07 23.44 2.22
C ASP A 109 10.67 23.97 0.83
N VAL A 110 11.64 24.41 0.02
CA VAL A 110 11.41 24.86 -1.34
C VAL A 110 10.84 23.70 -2.17
N VAL A 111 9.71 23.96 -2.83
CA VAL A 111 9.04 22.99 -3.70
C VAL A 111 9.87 22.78 -4.97
N VAL A 112 10.44 21.59 -5.10
CA VAL A 112 11.27 21.18 -6.25
C VAL A 112 10.41 20.57 -7.35
N LEU A 113 9.25 20.02 -6.99
CA LEU A 113 8.34 19.36 -7.93
C LEU A 113 6.89 19.53 -7.44
N SER A 114 5.97 19.80 -8.36
CA SER A 114 4.55 19.96 -8.05
C SER A 114 3.68 19.34 -9.14
N LYS A 115 2.68 18.55 -8.72
CA LYS A 115 1.68 17.91 -9.60
C LYS A 115 2.27 17.15 -10.80
N GLN A 116 3.40 16.48 -10.62
CA GLN A 116 4.04 15.72 -11.69
C GLN A 116 3.42 14.33 -11.81
N SER A 117 2.99 13.95 -13.01
CA SER A 117 2.56 12.58 -13.30
C SER A 117 3.79 11.68 -13.49
N LEU A 118 3.84 10.56 -12.77
CA LEU A 118 4.92 9.57 -12.90
C LEU A 118 4.65 8.64 -14.09
N LYS A 119 5.72 8.20 -14.74
CA LYS A 119 5.65 7.25 -15.85
C LYS A 119 6.04 5.85 -15.37
N PRO A 120 5.44 4.79 -15.92
CA PRO A 120 5.91 3.42 -15.68
C PRO A 120 7.38 3.29 -16.05
N SER A 121 8.19 2.68 -15.18
CA SER A 121 9.57 2.32 -15.50
C SER A 121 9.59 0.92 -16.10
N THR A 122 10.53 0.65 -17.00
CA THR A 122 10.82 -0.69 -17.52
C THR A 122 11.66 -1.54 -16.57
N ASP A 123 12.25 -0.92 -15.54
CA ASP A 123 12.96 -1.60 -14.46
C ASP A 123 12.00 -1.84 -13.29
N ASP A 124 11.31 -2.99 -13.27
CA ASP A 124 10.63 -3.56 -12.11
C ASP A 124 10.25 -5.04 -12.34
#